data_AF-A0A432T7M0-F1
#
_entry.id   AF-A0A432T7M0-F1
#
_cell.length_a   1.000
_cell.length_b   1.000
_cell.length_c   1.000
_cell.angle_alpha   90.00
_cell.angle_beta   90.00
_cell.angle_gamma   90.00
#
_symmetry.space_group_name_H-M   'P 1'
#
loop_
_entity.id
_entity.type
_entity.pdbx_description
1 polymer ?
#
loop_
_entity_poly.entity_id
_entity_poly.type
_entity_poly.pdbx_seq_one_letter_code
_entity_poly.pdbx_strand_id
1 'polypeptide(L)' 'MKNVTLTVSGNRYEIKLEDSFADFVNADLKESGINLNTDNKPDKLLKAYLRLAKQAASYEDEIELLIETLDNL' A
#
# COMPACT_ATOMS: atom_id res chain seq x y z
N MET A 1 6.63 3.16 -17.39
CA MET A 1 5.62 2.16 -16.94
C MET A 1 6.36 0.89 -16.52
N LYS A 2 6.07 0.34 -15.35
CA LYS A 2 6.66 -0.88 -14.77
C LYS A 2 5.58 -1.90 -14.42
N ASN A 3 5.93 -3.18 -14.40
CA ASN A 3 5.03 -4.24 -13.97
C ASN A 3 5.25 -4.54 -12.48
N VAL A 4 4.17 -4.55 -11.71
CA VAL A 4 4.13 -5.10 -10.36
C VAL A 4 3.54 -6.50 -10.46
N THR A 5 4.26 -7.49 -9.92
CA THR A 5 3.84 -8.89 -9.99
C THR A 5 3.71 -9.47 -8.61
N LEU A 6 2.63 -10.22 -8.39
CA LEU A 6 2.32 -10.84 -7.11
C LEU A 6 1.69 -12.21 -7.33
N THR A 7 2.16 -13.21 -6.59
CA THR A 7 1.54 -14.54 -6.57
C THR A 7 0.76 -14.73 -5.27
N VAL A 8 -0.51 -15.13 -5.37
CA VAL A 8 -1.43 -15.38 -4.25
C VAL A 8 -2.27 -16.61 -4.54
N SER A 9 -2.27 -17.57 -3.60
CA SER A 9 -3.06 -18.81 -3.72
C SER A 9 -2.82 -19.53 -5.05
N GLY A 10 -1.55 -19.63 -5.46
CA GLY A 10 -1.13 -20.25 -6.71
C GLY A 10 -1.41 -19.43 -7.99
N ASN A 11 -2.06 -18.26 -7.89
CA ASN A 11 -2.36 -17.41 -9.04
C ASN A 11 -1.35 -16.25 -9.12
N ARG A 12 -0.77 -16.04 -10.31
CA ARG A 12 0.16 -14.92 -10.56
C ARG A 12 -0.59 -13.78 -11.23
N TYR A 13 -0.56 -12.61 -10.59
CA TYR A 13 -1.15 -11.37 -11.06
C TYR A 13 -0.05 -10.41 -11.49
N GLU A 14 -0.25 -9.76 -12.62
CA GLU A 14 0.67 -8.77 -13.17
C GLU A 14 -0.11 -7.51 -13.52
N ILE A 15 0.33 -6.37 -12.96
CA ILE A 15 -0.33 -5.08 -13.12
C ILE A 15 0.69 -4.09 -13.63
N LYS A 16 0.35 -3.39 -14.71
CA LYS A 16 1.21 -2.37 -15.31
C LYS A 16 0.86 -1.00 -14.73
N LEU A 17 1.83 -0.37 -14.08
CA LEU A 17 1.68 0.92 -13.40
C LEU A 17 2.71 1.94 -13.91
N GLU A 18 2.48 3.21 -13.59
CA GLU A 18 3.48 4.26 -13.75
C GLU A 18 4.67 4.00 -12.80
N ASP A 19 5.85 4.49 -13.14
CA ASP A 19 7.10 4.00 -12.55
C ASP A 19 7.21 4.33 -11.07
N SER A 20 6.87 5.56 -10.70
CA SER A 20 6.90 6.00 -9.30
C SER A 20 5.89 5.23 -8.46
N PHE A 21 4.68 5.00 -9.00
CA PHE A 21 3.65 4.24 -8.31
C PHE A 21 4.02 2.76 -8.18
N ALA A 22 4.62 2.15 -9.20
CA ALA A 22 5.12 0.79 -9.12
C ALA A 22 6.21 0.64 -8.05
N ASP A 23 7.12 1.61 -7.95
CA ASP A 23 8.19 1.60 -6.94
C ASP A 23 7.61 1.72 -5.53
N PHE A 24 6.61 2.60 -5.33
CA PHE A 24 5.86 2.71 -4.07
C PHE A 24 5.19 1.39 -3.67
N VAL A 25 4.40 0.78 -4.57
CA VAL A 25 3.69 -0.47 -4.29
C VAL A 25 4.67 -1.60 -3.95
N ASN A 26 5.77 -1.72 -4.69
CA ASN A 26 6.78 -2.75 -4.44
C ASN A 26 7.48 -2.57 -3.07
N ALA A 27 7.72 -1.34 -2.64
CA ALA A 27 8.29 -1.05 -1.33
C ALA A 27 7.29 -1.41 -0.21
N ASP A 28 6.05 -0.96 -0.32
CA ASP A 28 4.99 -1.22 0.66
C ASP A 28 4.72 -2.73 0.87
N LEU A 29 4.63 -3.48 -0.24
CA LEU A 29 4.46 -4.93 -0.19
C LEU A 29 5.63 -5.60 0.54
N LYS A 30 6.86 -5.21 0.24
CA LYS A 30 8.07 -5.77 0.90
C LYS A 30 8.09 -5.48 2.39
N GLU A 31 7.79 -4.24 2.79
CA GLU A 31 7.68 -3.87 4.21
C GLU A 31 6.59 -4.66 4.94
N SER A 32 5.51 -4.99 4.23
CA SER A 32 4.42 -5.82 4.76
C SER A 32 4.75 -7.32 4.80
N GLY A 33 5.99 -7.71 4.47
CA GLY A 33 6.45 -9.10 4.51
C GLY A 33 5.93 -9.96 3.35
N ILE A 34 5.52 -9.33 2.25
CA ILE A 34 5.15 -9.97 1.00
C ILE A 34 6.40 -10.16 0.15
N ASN A 35 6.56 -11.36 -0.40
CA ASN A 35 7.67 -11.69 -1.28
C ASN A 35 7.15 -11.88 -2.71
N LEU A 36 7.57 -11.00 -3.61
CA LEU A 36 7.10 -10.95 -5.01
C LEU A 36 7.52 -12.18 -5.85
N ASN A 37 8.48 -12.97 -5.35
CA ASN A 37 9.01 -14.14 -6.04
C ASN A 37 8.43 -15.46 -5.51
N THR A 38 7.53 -15.44 -4.53
CA THR A 38 6.92 -16.63 -3.94
C THR A 38 5.40 -16.51 -3.89
N ASP A 39 4.71 -17.63 -3.64
CA ASP A 39 3.29 -17.58 -3.33
C ASP A 39 3.07 -16.99 -1.93
N ASN A 40 2.18 -16.01 -1.84
CA ASN A 40 1.87 -15.32 -0.59
C ASN A 40 0.50 -15.75 -0.08
N LYS A 41 0.39 -15.88 1.25
CA LYS A 41 -0.89 -16.16 1.87
C LYS A 41 -1.80 -14.91 1.83
N PRO A 42 -3.11 -15.06 1.58
CA PRO A 42 -4.04 -13.93 1.52
C PRO A 42 -4.08 -13.04 2.77
N ASP A 43 -3.83 -13.59 3.96
CA ASP A 43 -3.84 -12.83 5.21
C ASP A 43 -2.77 -11.72 5.25
N LYS A 44 -1.61 -11.93 4.61
CA LYS A 44 -0.56 -10.92 4.51
C LYS A 44 -1.00 -9.72 3.67
N LEU A 45 -1.76 -9.96 2.60
CA LEU A 45 -2.30 -8.92 1.74
C LEU A 45 -3.39 -8.12 2.43
N LEU A 46 -4.29 -8.80 3.14
CA LEU A 46 -5.30 -8.14 3.95
C LEU A 46 -4.65 -7.25 5.01
N LYS A 47 -3.59 -7.74 5.67
CA LYS A 47 -2.85 -6.94 6.66
C LYS A 47 -2.15 -5.72 6.03
N ALA A 48 -1.53 -5.87 4.86
CA ALA A 48 -0.91 -4.77 4.12
C ALA A 48 -1.95 -3.69 3.76
N TYR A 49 -3.10 -4.12 3.23
CA TYR A 49 -4.21 -3.24 2.92
C TYR A 49 -4.73 -2.49 4.16
N LEU A 50 -4.97 -3.18 5.27
CA LEU A 50 -5.45 -2.56 6.51
C LEU A 50 -4.44 -1.54 7.08
N ARG A 51 -3.14 -1.79 6.90
CA ARG A 51 -2.07 -0.84 7.27
C ARG A 51 -2.19 0.45 6.45
N LEU A 52 -2.31 0.33 5.13
CA LEU A 52 -2.47 1.48 4.23
C LEU A 52 -3.77 2.25 4.52
N ALA A 53 -4.87 1.54 4.73
CA ALA A 53 -6.16 2.15 5.06
C ALA A 53 -6.09 2.93 6.38
N LYS A 54 -5.41 2.38 7.40
CA LYS A 54 -5.17 3.09 8.66
C LYS A 54 -4.29 4.32 8.46
N GLN A 55 -3.21 4.22 7.70
CA GLN A 55 -2.34 5.38 7.41
C GLN A 55 -3.11 6.49 6.71
N ALA A 56 -3.90 6.15 5.69
CA ALA A 56 -4.74 7.12 4.98
C ALA A 56 -5.74 7.81 5.92
N ALA A 57 -6.43 7.04 6.77
CA ALA A 57 -7.36 7.61 7.76
C ALA A 57 -6.65 8.51 8.78
N SER A 58 -5.49 8.09 9.30
CA SER A 58 -4.73 8.92 10.24
C SER A 58 -4.19 10.20 9.60
N TYR A 59 -3.85 10.19 8.31
CA TYR A 59 -3.48 11.42 7.61
C TYR A 59 -4.67 12.35 7.39
N GLU A 60 -5.88 11.82 7.19
CA GLU A 60 -7.10 12.62 7.11
C GLU A 60 -7.37 13.33 8.44
N ASP A 61 -7.28 12.61 9.56
CA ASP A 61 -7.40 13.17 10.91
C ASP A 61 -6.35 14.27 11.17
N GLU A 62 -5.08 14.04 10.78
CA GLU A 62 -3.99 15.02 10.94
C GLU A 62 -4.19 16.27 10.08
N ILE A 63 -4.69 16.12 8.85
CA ILE A 63 -5.00 17.24 7.96
C ILE A 63 -6.16 18.07 8.53
N GLU A 64 -7.20 17.42 9.04
CA GLU A 64 -8.35 18.11 9.66
C GLU A 64 -7.90 18.94 10.87
N LEU A 65 -7.09 18.36 11.76
CA LEU A 65 -6.50 19.08 12.89
C LEU A 65 -5.63 20.29 12.44
N LEU A 66 -4.87 20.13 11.36
CA LEU A 66 -4.05 21.22 10.81
C LEU A 66 -4.93 22.36 10.30
N ILE A 67 -6.02 22.05 9.59
CA ILE A 67 -7.00 23.04 9.10
C ILE A 67 -7.66 23.77 10.28
N GLU A 68 -8.15 23.03 11.29
CA GLU A 68 -8.73 23.63 12.50
C GLU A 68 -7.75 24.57 13.22
N THR A 69 -6.46 24.20 13.26
CA THR A 69 -5.43 25.04 13.88
C THR A 69 -5.18 26.31 13.08
N LEU A 70 -5.21 26.23 11.74
CA LEU A 70 -5.03 27.38 10.84
C LEU A 70 -6.24 28.32 10.85
N ASP A 71 -7.46 27.80 10.95
CA ASP A 71 -8.70 28.61 11.01
C ASP A 71 -8.87 29.34 12.35
N ASN A 72 -8.20 28.87 13.40
CA ASN A 72 -8.20 29.49 14.73
C ASN A 72 -7.05 30.50 14.96
N LEU A 73 -6.25 30.79 13.92
CA LEU A 73 -5.19 31.81 13.90
C LEU A 73 -5.66 33.12 13.25
#